data_AF-A0A430J9Q0-F1
#
_entry.id   AF-A0A430J9Q0-F1
#
_cell.length_a   1.000
_cell.length_b   1.000
_cell.length_c   1.000
_cell.angle_alpha   90.00
_cell.angle_beta   90.00
_cell.angle_gamma   90.00
#
_symmetry.space_group_name_H-M   'P 1'
#
loop_
_entity.id
_entity.type
_entity.pdbx_description
1 polymer ?
#
loop_
_entity_poly.entity_id
_entity_poly.type
_entity_poly.pdbx_seq_one_letter_code
_entity_poly.pdbx_strand_id
1 'polypeptide(L)'
;MSLFLIPLTGHDNAITLSKEGVCLVNSLDVKRSKPVSPIIASIPHGSSQITPEMLASKKPEIVLSNNDWFLNELYSFLERLNITTVSADYSRYVIDVNREISLNNRAEDYTKSLVYQKSTFGRDLYDIPLSEETILNRIETIIFDNAS
;
A
#
# COMPACT_ATOMS: atom_id res chain seq x y z
N MET A 1 11.87 -2.75 -2.10
CA MET A 1 11.51 -3.18 -3.47
C MET A 1 11.01 -4.62 -3.52
N SER A 2 9.70 -4.80 -3.73
CA SER A 2 9.07 -6.10 -3.99
C SER A 2 8.08 -5.95 -5.15
N LEU A 3 8.17 -6.83 -6.14
CA LEU A 3 7.18 -7.04 -7.21
C LEU A 3 6.81 -8.51 -7.15
N PHE A 4 5.53 -8.83 -7.08
CA PHE A 4 5.06 -10.22 -7.12
C PHE A 4 4.31 -10.47 -8.43
N LEU A 5 4.69 -11.53 -9.15
CA LEU A 5 3.95 -12.01 -10.31
C LEU A 5 3.04 -13.16 -9.86
N ILE A 6 1.74 -12.96 -10.00
CA ILE A 6 0.71 -13.91 -9.60
C ILE A 6 0.17 -14.55 -10.89
N PRO A 7 0.51 -15.82 -11.18
CA PRO A 7 -0.09 -16.53 -12.30
C PRO A 7 -1.55 -16.87 -11.99
N LEU A 8 -2.43 -16.63 -12.95
CA LEU A 8 -3.82 -17.06 -12.91
C LEU A 8 -3.91 -18.45 -13.55
N THR A 9 -4.12 -19.49 -12.74
CA THR A 9 -4.43 -20.83 -13.25
C THR A 9 -5.91 -20.88 -13.63
N GLY A 10 -6.22 -21.44 -14.81
CA GLY A 10 -7.52 -21.29 -15.46
C GLY A 10 -8.72 -21.74 -14.60
N HIS A 11 -9.61 -20.77 -14.30
CA HIS A 11 -11.07 -20.81 -14.45
C HIS A 11 -11.78 -19.59 -13.84
N ASP A 12 -11.07 -18.66 -13.17
CA ASP A 12 -11.68 -17.47 -12.56
C ASP A 12 -11.41 -16.20 -13.37
N ASN A 13 -12.05 -16.11 -14.54
CA ASN A 13 -12.08 -14.90 -15.36
C ASN A 13 -13.10 -13.90 -14.82
N ALA A 14 -12.88 -13.34 -13.63
CA ALA A 14 -13.39 -12.01 -13.26
C ALA A 14 -12.97 -11.66 -11.82
N ILE A 15 -11.92 -10.84 -11.68
CA ILE A 15 -11.93 -9.90 -10.56
C ILE A 15 -12.96 -8.83 -10.93
N THR A 16 -14.20 -9.00 -10.48
CA THR A 16 -15.25 -7.98 -10.61
C THR A 16 -14.95 -6.89 -9.60
N LEU A 17 -14.40 -5.76 -10.06
CA LEU A 17 -14.37 -4.53 -9.27
C LEU A 17 -15.67 -3.80 -9.58
N SER A 18 -16.60 -3.81 -8.63
CA SER A 18 -17.84 -3.06 -8.72
C SER A 18 -17.51 -1.56 -8.72
N LYS A 19 -17.83 -0.89 -9.83
CA LYS A 19 -17.81 0.56 -9.95
C LYS A 19 -19.22 1.05 -9.62
N GLU A 20 -19.46 1.54 -8.41
CA GLU A 20 -20.58 2.42 -8.14
C GLU A 20 -20.12 3.60 -7.28
N GLY A 21 -20.65 4.78 -7.61
CA GLY A 21 -20.06 6.06 -7.28
C GLY A 21 -20.22 6.47 -5.83
N VAL A 22 -19.08 6.64 -5.17
CA VAL A 22 -18.82 7.58 -4.08
C VAL A 22 -17.37 8.07 -4.31
N CYS A 23 -16.99 9.25 -3.83
CA CYS A 23 -15.60 9.69 -3.86
C CYS A 23 -14.76 8.80 -2.92
N LEU A 24 -14.43 7.59 -3.36
CA LEU A 24 -13.63 6.63 -2.62
C LEU A 24 -12.17 7.07 -2.68
N VAL A 25 -11.54 7.16 -1.51
CA VAL A 25 -10.08 7.08 -1.39
C VAL A 25 -9.71 5.66 -1.79
N ASN A 26 -9.59 5.38 -3.08
CA ASN A 26 -9.13 4.08 -3.53
C ASN A 26 -7.80 3.77 -2.84
N SER A 27 -7.71 2.61 -2.20
CA SER A 27 -6.47 2.13 -1.58
C SER A 27 -5.55 1.41 -2.59
N LEU A 28 -6.06 1.20 -3.81
CA LEU A 28 -5.42 0.44 -4.87
C LEU A 28 -5.61 1.10 -6.25
N ASP A 29 -4.52 1.22 -6.99
CA ASP A 29 -4.50 1.54 -8.42
C ASP A 29 -4.42 0.24 -9.24
N VAL A 30 -5.42 0.00 -10.08
CA VAL A 30 -5.50 -1.19 -10.93
C VAL A 30 -5.46 -0.79 -12.40
N LYS A 31 -4.34 -1.07 -13.07
CA LYS A 31 -4.18 -0.88 -14.52
C LYS A 31 -4.40 -2.21 -15.23
N ARG A 32 -5.62 -2.40 -15.72
CA ARG A 32 -5.99 -3.58 -16.53
C ARG A 32 -5.38 -3.47 -17.91
N SER A 33 -4.56 -4.45 -18.28
CA SER A 33 -4.01 -4.55 -19.63
C SER A 33 -5.06 -5.01 -20.64
N LYS A 34 -4.87 -4.69 -21.93
CA LYS A 34 -5.70 -5.19 -23.03
C LYS A 34 -4.82 -5.53 -24.24
N PRO A 35 -4.77 -6.80 -24.72
CA PRO A 35 -5.40 -7.99 -24.12
C PRO A 35 -4.85 -8.31 -22.71
N VAL A 36 -5.55 -9.18 -21.97
CA VAL A 36 -5.13 -9.62 -20.62
C VAL A 36 -4.32 -10.91 -20.74
N SER A 37 -3.14 -10.96 -20.11
CA SER A 37 -2.39 -12.20 -19.88
C SER A 37 -2.83 -12.84 -18.55
N PRO A 38 -2.58 -14.15 -18.33
CA PRO A 38 -2.86 -14.81 -17.05
C PRO A 38 -1.83 -14.44 -15.96
N ILE A 39 -1.28 -13.22 -15.97
CA ILE A 39 -0.30 -12.75 -15.00
C ILE A 39 -0.77 -11.41 -14.43
N ILE A 40 -0.78 -11.31 -13.10
CA ILE A 40 -0.96 -10.06 -12.37
C ILE A 40 0.35 -9.68 -11.69
N ALA A 41 0.76 -8.43 -11.84
CA ALA A 41 1.87 -7.83 -11.14
C ALA A 41 1.36 -7.04 -9.92
N SER A 42 1.73 -7.46 -8.72
CA SER A 42 1.45 -6.74 -7.47
C SER A 42 2.64 -5.87 -7.06
N ILE A 43 2.40 -4.57 -6.93
CA ILE A 43 3.35 -3.51 -6.57
C ILE A 43 2.90 -2.90 -5.23
N PRO A 44 3.17 -3.57 -4.09
CA PRO A 44 2.63 -3.18 -2.78
C PRO A 44 3.14 -1.84 -2.25
N HIS A 45 4.21 -1.30 -2.83
CA HIS A 45 4.86 -0.05 -2.40
C HIS A 45 4.92 0.99 -3.54
N GLY A 46 3.94 0.99 -4.45
CA GLY A 46 3.97 1.81 -5.65
C GLY A 46 3.65 3.30 -5.46
N SER A 47 3.20 3.71 -4.27
CA SER A 47 2.83 5.09 -3.97
C SER A 47 3.69 5.70 -2.86
N SER A 48 3.83 7.02 -2.93
CA SER A 48 4.45 7.87 -1.90
C SER A 48 3.44 8.67 -1.09
N GLN A 49 2.14 8.52 -1.39
CA GLN A 49 1.11 9.31 -0.73
C GLN A 49 0.99 8.93 0.75
N ILE A 50 0.76 9.93 1.59
CA ILE A 50 0.48 9.74 3.00
C ILE A 50 -0.90 10.29 3.34
N THR A 51 -1.53 9.76 4.39
CA THR A 51 -2.85 10.26 4.83
C THR A 51 -2.73 11.68 5.37
N PRO A 52 -3.82 12.49 5.31
CA PRO A 52 -3.85 13.79 5.97
C PRO A 52 -3.55 13.72 7.46
N GLU A 53 -4.04 12.67 8.13
CA GLU A 53 -3.73 12.38 9.54
C GLU A 53 -2.22 12.22 9.75
N MET A 54 -1.56 11.36 8.96
CA MET A 54 -0.11 11.17 9.07
C MET A 54 0.66 12.45 8.76
N LEU A 55 0.23 13.22 7.75
CA LEU A 55 0.87 14.49 7.42
C LEU A 55 0.81 15.48 8.60
N ALA A 56 -0.30 15.50 9.33
CA ALA A 56 -0.52 16.37 10.48
C ALA A 56 0.18 15.88 11.76
N SER A 57 0.30 14.56 11.95
CA SER A 57 0.83 13.96 13.19
C SER A 57 2.33 13.66 13.13
N LYS A 58 2.89 13.37 11.94
CA LYS A 58 4.32 13.06 11.81
C LYS A 58 5.17 14.28 12.18
N LYS A 59 6.37 14.03 12.69
CA LYS A 59 7.38 15.07 12.89
C LYS A 59 7.75 15.74 11.56
N PRO A 60 7.86 17.07 11.51
CA PRO A 60 8.12 17.80 10.27
C PRO A 60 9.49 17.47 9.65
N GLU A 61 10.50 17.19 10.47
CA GLU A 61 11.90 16.91 10.06
C GLU A 61 12.15 15.48 9.58
N ILE A 62 11.16 14.59 9.74
CA ILE A 62 11.31 13.19 9.35
C ILE A 62 11.15 13.03 7.84
N VAL A 63 12.18 12.42 7.25
CA VAL A 63 12.21 11.96 5.86
C VAL A 63 11.83 10.50 5.82
N LEU A 64 10.86 10.16 4.97
CA LEU A 64 10.40 8.79 4.71
C LEU A 64 11.37 8.09 3.74
N SER A 65 12.58 7.78 4.23
CA SER A 65 13.73 7.40 3.39
C SER A 65 13.62 6.03 2.71
N ASN A 66 12.85 5.09 3.27
CA ASN A 66 12.60 3.77 2.70
C ASN A 66 11.27 3.76 1.95
N ASN A 67 11.06 4.78 1.13
CA ASN A 67 9.89 4.87 0.29
C ASN A 67 10.29 4.48 -1.13
N ASP A 68 9.54 3.59 -1.77
CA ASP A 68 9.87 3.09 -3.10
C ASP A 68 9.27 4.04 -4.18
N TRP A 69 9.78 5.28 -4.25
CA TRP A 69 9.13 6.43 -4.92
C TRP A 69 8.68 6.22 -6.38
N PHE A 70 9.38 5.37 -7.14
CA PHE A 70 9.21 5.29 -8.60
C PHE A 70 8.88 3.89 -9.11
N LEU A 71 8.30 3.01 -8.28
CA LEU A 71 8.06 1.63 -8.70
C LEU A 71 7.06 1.52 -9.85
N ASN A 72 6.02 2.36 -9.85
CA ASN A 72 5.03 2.37 -10.92
C ASN A 72 5.64 2.80 -12.26
N GLU A 73 6.55 3.77 -12.24
CA GLU A 73 7.31 4.21 -13.41
C GLU A 73 8.31 3.14 -13.86
N LEU A 74 9.06 2.56 -12.91
CA LEU A 74 10.04 1.51 -13.16
C LEU A 74 9.39 0.29 -13.82
N TYR A 75 8.19 -0.09 -13.39
CA TYR A 75 7.44 -1.23 -13.90
C TYR A 75 6.39 -0.89 -14.96
N SER A 76 6.36 0.35 -15.47
CA SER A 76 5.43 0.78 -16.53
C SER A 76 5.49 -0.06 -17.80
N PHE A 77 6.61 -0.76 -18.06
CA PHE A 77 6.75 -1.64 -19.21
C PHE A 77 5.83 -2.88 -19.17
N LEU A 78 5.31 -3.26 -17.99
CA LEU A 78 4.44 -4.43 -17.83
C LEU A 78 3.14 -4.31 -18.63
N GLU A 79 2.65 -3.08 -18.83
CA GLU A 79 1.48 -2.83 -19.67
C GLU A 79 1.70 -3.31 -21.11
N ARG A 80 2.91 -3.07 -21.66
CA ARG A 80 3.28 -3.53 -23.02
C ARG A 80 3.41 -5.05 -23.12
N LEU A 81 3.52 -5.74 -22.00
CA LEU A 81 3.54 -7.20 -21.91
C LEU A 81 2.16 -7.80 -21.66
N ASN A 82 1.09 -6.99 -21.73
CA ASN A 82 -0.27 -7.42 -21.43
C ASN A 82 -0.45 -7.93 -19.99
N ILE A 83 0.34 -7.40 -19.05
CA ILE A 83 0.27 -7.75 -17.63
C ILE A 83 -0.55 -6.69 -16.91
N THR A 84 -1.58 -7.13 -16.17
CA THR A 84 -2.35 -6.24 -15.31
C THR A 84 -1.54 -5.92 -14.07
N THR A 85 -1.47 -4.64 -13.69
CA THR A 85 -0.78 -4.20 -12.47
C THR A 85 -1.77 -3.80 -11.39
N VAL A 86 -1.49 -4.20 -10.16
CA VAL A 86 -2.18 -3.75 -8.94
C VAL A 86 -1.14 -3.08 -8.06
N SER A 87 -1.33 -1.80 -7.74
CA SER A 87 -0.42 -1.01 -6.91
C SER A 87 -1.16 -0.50 -5.69
N ALA A 88 -0.47 -0.39 -4.55
CA ALA A 88 -0.99 0.35 -3.41
C ALA A 88 -1.00 1.87 -3.70
N ASP A 89 -2.01 2.56 -3.18
CA ASP A 89 -2.17 4.02 -3.32
C ASP A 89 -1.55 4.82 -2.17
N TYR A 90 -1.11 4.15 -1.10
CA TYR A 90 -0.40 4.79 0.01
C TYR A 90 1.03 4.28 0.17
N SER A 91 1.87 5.14 0.72
CA SER A 91 3.22 4.79 1.16
C SER A 91 3.16 3.71 2.22
N ARG A 92 4.12 2.79 2.17
CA ARG A 92 4.30 1.75 3.19
C ARG A 92 4.50 2.28 4.61
N TYR A 93 4.85 3.55 4.76
CA TYR A 93 4.92 4.21 6.06
C TYR A 93 3.53 4.47 6.68
N VAL A 94 2.50 4.62 5.86
CA VAL A 94 1.11 4.68 6.32
C VAL A 94 0.68 3.31 6.80
N ILE A 95 0.80 2.32 5.90
CA ILE A 95 0.50 0.92 6.13
C ILE A 95 1.25 0.06 5.10
N ASP A 96 2.04 -0.90 5.57
CA ASP A 96 2.81 -1.81 4.71
C ASP A 96 1.96 -3.04 4.39
N VAL A 97 1.26 -3.01 3.25
CA VAL A 97 0.38 -4.09 2.78
C VAL A 97 1.12 -5.40 2.43
N ASN A 98 2.45 -5.42 2.52
CA ASN A 98 3.27 -6.61 2.40
C ASN A 98 3.65 -7.20 3.79
N ARG A 99 2.88 -6.89 4.83
CA ARG A 99 3.05 -7.38 6.20
C ARG A 99 1.78 -8.08 6.69
N GLU A 100 1.96 -8.95 7.68
CA GLU A 100 0.84 -9.60 8.36
C GLU A 100 -0.01 -8.56 9.08
N ILE A 101 -1.33 -8.65 8.86
CA ILE A 101 -2.34 -7.80 9.49
C ILE A 101 -2.49 -8.21 10.95
N SER A 102 -1.76 -7.56 11.84
CA SER A 102 -1.82 -7.83 13.29
C SER A 102 -1.56 -6.56 14.09
N LEU A 103 -2.39 -6.32 15.10
CA LEU A 103 -2.21 -5.22 16.06
C LEU A 103 -0.96 -5.39 16.93
N ASN A 104 -0.44 -6.61 17.02
CA ASN A 104 0.78 -6.95 17.75
C ASN A 104 2.04 -6.59 16.95
N ASN A 105 1.91 -6.30 15.66
CA ASN A 105 3.01 -5.87 14.79
C ASN A 105 3.36 -4.38 14.98
N ARG A 106 3.40 -3.89 16.22
CA ARG A 106 3.93 -2.57 16.61
C ARG A 106 5.46 -2.57 16.61
N ALA A 107 6.06 -3.42 15.80
CA ALA A 107 7.47 -3.71 15.88
C ALA A 107 8.27 -2.40 15.89
N GLU A 108 9.13 -2.25 16.89
CA GLU A 108 10.19 -1.23 16.90
C GLU A 108 11.10 -1.39 15.67
N ASP A 109 11.05 -2.57 15.06
CA ASP A 109 11.73 -2.96 13.84
C ASP A 109 10.85 -2.74 12.60
N TYR A 110 11.22 -1.71 11.83
CA TYR A 110 10.59 -1.35 10.55
C TYR A 110 10.50 -2.52 9.56
N THR A 111 11.30 -3.57 9.71
CA THR A 111 11.24 -4.73 8.82
C THR A 111 9.97 -5.57 9.02
N LYS A 112 9.26 -5.43 10.14
CA LYS A 112 8.06 -6.22 10.48
C LYS A 112 6.81 -5.39 10.72
N SER A 113 6.94 -4.08 10.95
CA SER A 113 5.81 -3.22 11.31
C SER A 113 4.78 -3.13 10.18
N LEU A 114 3.52 -3.41 10.50
CA LEU A 114 2.39 -3.13 9.59
C LEU A 114 2.17 -1.63 9.46
N VAL A 115 2.24 -0.90 10.58
CA VAL A 115 2.18 0.56 10.64
C VAL A 115 3.47 1.06 11.28
N TYR A 116 4.17 1.95 10.61
CA TYR A 116 5.49 2.38 11.05
C TYR A 116 5.33 3.38 12.19
N GLN A 117 6.03 3.13 13.31
CA GLN A 117 6.21 4.10 14.39
C GLN A 117 7.61 4.75 14.31
N LYS A 118 8.55 4.07 13.65
CA LYS A 118 9.93 4.50 13.47
C LYS A 118 10.32 4.48 12.00
N SER A 119 11.25 5.35 11.63
CA SER A 119 11.95 5.32 10.34
C SER A 119 12.91 4.14 10.27
N THR A 120 13.41 3.87 9.06
CA THR A 120 14.44 2.85 8.78
C THR A 120 15.75 3.09 9.54
N PHE A 121 15.96 4.32 10.01
CA PHE A 121 17.12 4.69 10.83
C PHE A 121 16.79 4.75 12.32
N GLY A 122 15.66 4.18 12.75
CA GLY A 122 15.27 4.09 14.16
C GLY A 122 14.73 5.38 14.79
N ARG A 123 14.60 6.47 14.02
CA ARG A 123 14.00 7.73 14.51
C ARG A 123 12.48 7.60 14.60
N ASP A 124 11.89 8.08 15.69
CA ASP A 124 10.44 8.10 15.86
C ASP A 124 9.78 9.01 14.82
N LEU A 125 8.73 8.51 14.17
CA LEU A 125 7.99 9.26 13.16
C LEU A 125 7.05 10.30 13.78
N TYR A 126 6.64 10.08 15.03
CA TYR A 126 5.65 10.86 15.76
C TYR A 126 6.22 11.29 17.13
N ASP A 127 5.79 12.44 17.66
CA ASP A 127 6.16 12.83 19.03
C ASP A 127 5.45 11.98 20.09
N ILE A 128 4.21 11.60 19.78
CA ILE A 128 3.41 10.65 20.55
C ILE A 128 3.15 9.45 19.65
N PRO A 129 3.49 8.21 20.06
CA PRO A 129 3.21 7.03 19.27
C PRO A 129 1.73 6.95 18.87
N LEU A 130 1.44 6.46 17.66
CA LEU A 130 0.06 6.31 17.20
C LEU A 130 -0.75 5.43 18.15
N SER A 131 -1.99 5.82 18.40
CA SER A 131 -2.94 5.04 19.18
C SER A 131 -3.40 3.79 18.42
N GLU A 132 -3.92 2.81 19.16
CA GLU A 132 -4.55 1.62 18.57
C GLU A 132 -5.71 1.98 17.65
N GLU A 133 -6.50 3.00 18.04
CA GLU A 133 -7.61 3.53 17.26
C GLU A 133 -7.15 4.02 15.88
N THR A 134 -6.07 4.80 15.81
CA THR A 134 -5.52 5.26 14.52
C THR A 134 -5.04 4.10 13.65
N ILE A 135 -4.40 3.10 14.26
CA ILE A 135 -3.91 1.91 13.55
C ILE A 135 -5.09 1.10 12.99
N LEU A 136 -6.11 0.85 13.81
CA LEU A 136 -7.33 0.15 13.41
C LEU A 136 -8.05 0.88 12.29
N ASN A 137 -8.20 2.19 12.41
CA ASN A 137 -8.80 3.01 11.37
C ASN A 137 -8.04 2.87 10.04
N ARG A 138 -6.70 2.92 10.04
CA ARG A 138 -5.91 2.69 8.81
C ARG A 138 -6.15 1.29 8.22
N ILE A 139 -6.24 0.26 9.04
CA ILE A 139 -6.52 -1.11 8.57
C ILE A 139 -7.92 -1.17 7.93
N GLU A 140 -8.94 -0.65 8.60
CA GLU A 140 -10.32 -0.67 8.11
C GLU A 140 -10.50 0.14 6.82
N THR A 141 -9.98 1.36 6.78
CA THR A 141 -10.19 2.25 5.64
C THR A 141 -9.27 1.97 4.46
N ILE A 142 -8.07 1.40 4.67
CA ILE A 142 -7.10 1.18 3.58
C ILE A 142 -7.08 -0.28 3.12
N ILE A 143 -7.05 -1.25 4.04
CA ILE A 143 -6.97 -2.66 3.65
C ILE A 143 -8.35 -3.20 3.28
N PHE A 144 -9.36 -2.90 4.09
CA PHE A 144 -10.71 -3.44 3.89
C PHE A 144 -11.63 -2.49 3.11
N ASP A 145 -11.20 -1.26 2.84
CA ASP A 145 -12.01 -0.23 2.16
C ASP A 145 -13.38 -0.02 2.82
N ASN A 146 -13.44 -0.23 4.14
CA ASN A 146 -14.62 0.05 4.93
C ASN A 146 -14.67 1.55 5.17
N ALA A 147 -15.47 2.28 4.40
CA ALA A 147 -15.79 3.66 4.71
C ALA A 147 -16.53 3.71 6.06
N SER A 148 -15.98 4.45 7.03
CA SER A 148 -16.64 4.80 8.29
C SER A 148 -17.77 5.80 8.09
#